data_AF-A0A974SW63-F1
#
_entry.id   AF-A0A974SW63-F1
#
_cell.length_a   1.000
_cell.length_b   1.000
_cell.length_c   1.000
_cell.angle_alpha   90.00
_cell.angle_beta   90.00
_cell.angle_gamma   90.00
#
_symmetry.space_group_name_H-M   'P 1'
#
loop_
_entity.id
_entity.type
_entity.pdbx_description
1 polymer ?
#
loop_
_entity_poly.entity_id
_entity_poly.type
_entity_poly.pdbx_seq_one_letter_code
_entity_poly.pdbx_strand_id
1 'polypeptide(L)'
;MVTVNKLHKMLTGLIESGHGRKPIVIDKESFHDQRESDGCTMLPISGVSGPRWIPAADDDGGIKENADGTEAGRQTVVLYGCNFDPNV
;
A
#
# COMPACT_ATOMS: atom_id res chain seq x y z
N MET A 1 12.55 -2.18 -12.04
CA MET A 1 12.94 -2.04 -10.62
C MET A 1 12.93 -0.56 -10.25
N VAL A 2 12.24 -0.19 -9.16
CA VAL A 2 12.28 1.17 -8.63
C VAL A 2 13.63 1.41 -7.94
N THR A 3 14.30 2.50 -8.29
CA THR A 3 15.54 2.96 -7.61
C THR A 3 15.18 3.95 -6.51
N VAL A 4 16.12 4.20 -5.59
CA VAL A 4 15.96 5.20 -4.51
C VAL A 4 15.58 6.57 -5.09
N ASN A 5 16.27 7.05 -6.13
CA ASN A 5 15.97 8.33 -6.76
C ASN A 5 14.58 8.36 -7.41
N LYS A 6 14.14 7.25 -8.02
CA LYS A 6 12.80 7.17 -8.62
C LYS A 6 11.71 7.16 -7.54
N LEU A 7 11.91 6.40 -6.48
CA LEU A 7 11.00 6.36 -5.33
C LEU A 7 10.90 7.74 -4.66
N HIS A 8 12.03 8.40 -4.41
CA HIS A 8 12.07 9.72 -3.83
C HIS A 8 11.22 10.72 -4.64
N LYS A 9 11.39 10.77 -5.96
CA LYS A 9 10.58 11.65 -6.83
C LYS A 9 9.08 11.36 -6.77
N MET A 10 8.70 10.08 -6.73
CA MET A 10 7.29 9.68 -6.60
C MET A 10 6.70 10.16 -5.27
N LEU A 11 7.45 9.99 -4.17
CA LEU A 11 7.03 10.45 -2.85
C LEU A 11 7.00 11.98 -2.75
N THR A 12 7.95 12.68 -3.38
CA THR A 12 7.94 14.16 -3.46
C THR A 12 6.66 14.65 -4.12
N GLY A 13 6.22 14.05 -5.23
CA GLY A 13 4.95 14.44 -5.87
C GLY A 13 3.72 14.28 -4.96
N LEU A 14 3.70 13.24 -4.13
CA LEU A 14 2.64 13.03 -3.13
C LEU A 14 2.70 14.06 -2.00
N ILE A 15 3.90 14.45 -1.57
CA ILE A 15 4.10 15.51 -0.57
C ILE A 15 3.60 16.85 -1.12
N GLU A 16 3.97 17.20 -2.36
CA GLU A 16 3.52 18.41 -3.05
C GLU A 16 2.00 18.43 -3.23
N SER A 17 1.37 17.26 -3.38
CA SER A 17 -0.09 17.09 -3.44
C SER A 17 -0.79 17.12 -2.06
N GLY A 18 -0.06 17.40 -0.98
CA GLY A 18 -0.61 17.51 0.38
C GLY A 18 -0.80 16.18 1.10
N HIS A 19 -0.18 15.10 0.64
CA HIS A 19 -0.31 13.75 1.23
C HIS A 19 0.86 13.37 2.15
N GLY A 20 1.76 14.30 2.48
CA GLY A 20 2.98 14.02 3.23
C GLY A 20 2.80 13.47 4.66
N ARG A 21 1.59 13.57 5.24
CA ARG A 21 1.27 13.00 6.56
C ARG A 21 0.57 11.64 6.49
N LYS A 22 0.27 11.13 5.30
CA LYS A 22 -0.40 9.84 5.14
C LYS A 22 0.59 8.71 5.41
N PRO A 23 0.18 7.66 6.15
CA PRO A 23 1.04 6.50 6.37
C PRO A 23 1.27 5.74 5.06
N ILE A 24 2.42 5.08 4.97
CA ILE A 24 2.79 4.21 3.85
C ILE A 24 2.55 2.76 4.26
N VAL A 25 1.97 1.97 3.36
CA VAL A 25 1.73 0.52 3.54
C VAL A 25 2.21 -0.26 2.31
N ILE A 26 2.33 -1.58 2.47
CA ILE A 26 2.70 -2.51 1.39
C ILE A 26 1.46 -3.27 0.95
N ASP A 27 1.19 -3.30 -0.35
CA ASP A 27 0.18 -4.17 -0.95
C ASP A 27 0.75 -5.58 -1.09
N LYS A 28 0.49 -6.42 -0.09
CA LYS A 28 1.00 -7.79 -0.05
C LYS A 28 0.57 -8.63 -1.25
N GLU A 29 -0.62 -8.41 -1.81
CA GLU A 29 -1.13 -9.21 -2.93
C GLU A 29 -0.30 -8.96 -4.21
N SER A 30 0.14 -7.72 -4.41
CA SER A 30 1.02 -7.37 -5.52
C SER A 30 2.46 -7.90 -5.39
N PHE A 31 2.86 -8.36 -4.19
CA PHE A 31 4.18 -8.92 -3.89
C PHE A 31 4.10 -10.45 -3.81
N HIS A 32 4.23 -11.10 -4.97
CA HIS A 32 4.26 -12.56 -5.09
C HIS A 32 5.31 -13.02 -6.11
N ASP A 33 6.09 -14.04 -5.77
CA ASP A 33 7.03 -14.73 -6.68
C ASP A 33 6.87 -16.24 -6.53
N GLN A 34 6.95 -16.99 -7.62
CA GLN A 34 6.78 -18.45 -7.59
C GLN A 34 7.84 -19.17 -6.76
N ARG A 35 8.97 -18.50 -6.45
CA ARG A 35 10.12 -19.03 -5.72
C ARG A 35 10.10 -18.66 -4.24
N GLU A 36 8.97 -18.24 -3.67
CA GLU A 36 8.90 -17.99 -2.22
C GLU A 36 9.30 -19.26 -1.43
N SER A 37 8.94 -20.45 -1.93
CA SER A 37 9.34 -21.75 -1.36
C SER A 37 10.83 -22.06 -1.48
N ASP A 38 11.50 -21.44 -2.45
CA ASP A 38 12.92 -21.69 -2.76
C ASP A 38 13.85 -20.70 -2.03
N GLY A 39 13.29 -19.88 -1.12
CA GLY A 39 14.02 -18.91 -0.31
C GLY A 39 14.05 -17.50 -0.87
N CYS A 40 13.21 -17.15 -1.85
CA CYS A 40 13.03 -15.76 -2.25
C CYS A 40 12.29 -14.99 -1.14
N THR A 41 13.01 -14.20 -0.35
CA THR A 41 12.43 -13.45 0.78
C THR A 41 12.30 -11.95 0.52
N MET A 42 12.79 -11.46 -0.63
CA MET A 42 12.86 -10.04 -0.94
C MET A 42 12.39 -9.80 -2.37
N LEU A 43 11.38 -8.95 -2.52
CA LEU A 43 10.80 -8.60 -3.81
C LEU A 43 10.99 -7.12 -4.13
N PRO A 44 11.31 -6.77 -5.39
CA PRO A 44 11.51 -5.38 -5.77
C PRO A 44 10.18 -4.62 -5.80
N ILE A 45 10.20 -3.37 -5.34
CA ILE A 45 9.08 -2.45 -5.52
C ILE A 45 8.95 -2.08 -7.01
N SER A 46 7.72 -2.11 -7.52
CA SER A 46 7.36 -1.69 -8.88
C SER A 46 6.87 -0.25 -8.93
N GLY A 47 6.21 0.24 -7.87
CA GLY A 47 5.79 1.63 -7.81
C GLY A 47 5.06 2.03 -6.53
N VAL A 48 4.46 3.21 -6.59
CA VAL A 48 3.69 3.84 -5.50
C VAL A 48 2.32 4.24 -6.04
N SER A 49 1.27 4.00 -5.26
CA SER A 49 -0.11 4.37 -5.56
C SER A 49 -0.76 5.07 -4.36
N GLY A 50 -1.80 5.87 -4.61
CA GLY A 50 -2.64 6.48 -3.58
C GLY A 50 -2.71 8.01 -3.64
N PRO A 51 -3.45 8.63 -2.70
CA PRO A 51 -4.02 8.01 -1.50
C PRO A 51 -5.10 6.96 -1.77
N ARG A 52 -5.04 5.83 -1.06
CA ARG A 52 -6.10 4.81 -1.05
C ARG A 52 -6.72 4.75 0.34
N TRP A 53 -8.04 4.65 0.40
CA TRP A 53 -8.72 4.34 1.64
C TRP A 53 -8.53 2.86 1.95
N ILE A 54 -8.16 2.54 3.19
CA ILE A 54 -8.04 1.17 3.67
C ILE A 54 -8.88 1.04 4.94
N PRO A 55 -9.78 0.04 5.03
CA PRO A 55 -10.55 -0.21 6.22
C PRO A 55 -9.63 -0.55 7.40
N ALA A 56 -10.03 -0.12 8.59
CA ALA A 56 -9.40 -0.56 9.82
C ALA A 56 -9.93 -1.96 10.14
N ALA A 57 -9.03 -2.90 10.42
CA ALA A 57 -9.42 -4.18 10.97
C ALA A 57 -9.91 -3.99 12.41
N ASP A 58 -10.97 -4.71 12.78
CA ASP A 58 -11.38 -4.91 14.17
C ASP A 58 -10.58 -6.06 14.81
N ASP A 59 -10.73 -6.26 16.12
CA ASP A 59 -9.98 -7.28 16.88
C ASP A 59 -10.27 -8.73 16.43
N ASP A 60 -11.35 -8.96 15.66
CA ASP A 60 -11.76 -10.26 15.13
C ASP A 60 -11.45 -10.46 13.63
N GLY A 61 -10.76 -9.50 13.00
CA GLY A 61 -10.40 -9.54 11.58
C GLY A 61 -11.51 -9.05 10.63
N GLY A 62 -12.66 -8.61 11.15
CA GLY A 62 -13.69 -7.88 10.39
C GLY A 62 -13.29 -6.44 10.10
N ILE A 63 -14.10 -5.72 9.31
CA ILE A 63 -13.95 -4.27 9.14
C ILE A 63 -14.56 -3.61 10.38
N LYS A 64 -13.78 -2.76 11.04
CA LYS A 64 -14.26 -1.97 12.16
C LYS A 64 -15.35 -1.01 11.69
N GLU A 65 -16.48 -0.99 12.39
CA GLU A 65 -17.54 -0.01 12.18
C GLU A 65 -17.50 1.08 13.26
N ASN A 66 -17.85 2.31 12.87
CA ASN A 66 -18.06 3.42 13.78
C ASN A 66 -19.47 3.32 14.40
N ALA A 67 -19.72 4.08 15.47
CA ALA A 67 -21.01 4.10 16.16
C ALA A 67 -22.18 4.60 15.28
N ASP A 68 -21.90 5.25 14.15
CA ASP A 68 -22.88 5.70 13.16
C ASP A 68 -23.16 4.66 12.06
N GLY A 69 -22.55 3.48 12.13
CA GLY A 69 -22.70 2.39 11.16
C GLY A 69 -21.84 2.55 9.89
N THR A 70 -20.91 3.52 9.85
CA THR A 70 -19.95 3.66 8.76
C THR A 70 -18.68 2.86 9.00
N GLU A 71 -18.00 2.42 7.94
CA GLU A 71 -16.70 1.74 8.08
C GLU A 71 -15.62 2.71 8.57
N ALA A 72 -14.88 2.29 9.59
CA ALA A 72 -13.69 2.98 10.06
C ALA A 72 -12.51 2.63 9.17
N GLY A 73 -11.66 3.61 8.86
CA GLY A 73 -10.49 3.39 8.04
C GLY A 73 -9.58 4.60 7.95
N ARG A 74 -8.57 4.52 7.08
CA ARG A 74 -7.59 5.58 6.89
C ARG A 74 -7.13 5.69 5.44
N GLN A 75 -6.79 6.90 5.05
CA GLN A 75 -6.15 7.18 3.75
C GLN A 75 -4.64 6.91 3.85
N THR A 76 -4.12 6.07 2.98
CA THR A 76 -2.73 5.60 2.98
C THR A 76 -2.09 5.72 1.60
N VAL A 77 -0.76 5.71 1.57
CA VAL A 77 0.03 5.55 0.33
C VAL A 77 0.48 4.09 0.25
N VAL A 78 0.34 3.48 -0.92
CA VAL A 78 0.56 2.05 -1.13
C VAL A 78 1.81 1.83 -1.98
N LEU A 79 2.74 1.02 -1.49
CA LEU A 79 3.85 0.48 -2.27
C LEU A 79 3.40 -0.86 -2.87
N TYR A 80 3.63 -1.05 -4.17
CA TYR A 80 3.19 -2.26 -4.88
C TYR A 80 4.32 -2.96 -5.64
N GLY A 81 4.17 -4.28 -5.79
CA GLY A 81 5.04 -5.21 -6.53
C GLY A 81 4.60 -5.42 -7.97
N CYS A 82 5.00 -6.53 -8.60
CA CYS A 82 4.76 -6.75 -10.03
C CYS A 82 3.30 -7.09 -10.38
N ASN A 83 2.52 -7.60 -9.43
CA ASN A 83 1.14 -8.08 -9.67
C ASN A 83 0.08 -7.06 -9.23
N PHE A 84 0.41 -5.78 -9.32
CA PHE A 84 -0.50 -4.71 -8.91
C PHE A 84 -1.69 -4.57 -9.86
N ASP A 85 -2.92 -4.71 -9.33
CA ASP A 85 -4.13 -4.35 -10.05
C ASP A 85 -4.64 -2.97 -9.59
N PRO A 86 -4.72 -1.97 -10.47
CA PRO A 86 -5.23 -0.66 -10.10
C PRO A 86 -6.74 -0.63 -9.82
N ASN A 87 -7.49 -1.65 -10.26
CA ASN A 87 -8.96 -1.74 -10.14
C ASN A 87 -9.43 -2.57 -8.93
N VAL A 88 -8.48 -3.08 -8.14
CA VAL A 88 -8.71 -3.85 -6.92
C VAL A 88 -8.23 -3.04 -5.72
#